data_AF-A0A4U8SBL8-F1
#
_entry.id   AF-A0A4U8SBL8-F1
#
_cell.length_a   1.000
_cell.length_b   1.000
_cell.length_c   1.000
_cell.angle_alpha   90.00
_cell.angle_beta   90.00
_cell.angle_gamma   90.00
#
_symmetry.space_group_name_H-M   'P 1'
#
loop_
_entity.id
_entity.type
_entity.pdbx_description
1 polymer ?
#
loop_
_entity_poly.entity_id
_entity_poly.type
_entity_poly.pdbx_seq_one_letter_code
_entity_poly.pdbx_strand_id
1 'polypeptide(L)'
;MKIKSYVLSGVLLGISHIMYAGDIQNDIYNLNNRNNASNEIFYSNNMGTTYTGWAWGKDFTQTYENGTLIIGNISKDPNANNMHWFGRGGDIGFINATFNAKEVYITGTLGSGNSLRTGGGANLTFNANSNLTLDNAYIHINRAGTQNSTTSLNGQTINIKNSEFNIENINGGGINIGSANTNNIILDNTHIKMDGGQINVIAKNSKLNFGAINIVNGTLDLTQANYTELTTHSINMTNSSFRSNELNMLGDIVNGRFVPTQTPAYGADPLQNLGNSGQDFTADSVVIDDNNSTLKAVNATIGELSFKGAALSGATKKLTATISGKLNITTLTNPYHWAGVGFTSELDVKEASEVNIGTINHQNYTSGSTIRVNTENKLVVENISFSTDGISGSNGRVELNSSNGDVVVRNVVGCNGSCTGGLGIRPLNILKISGKNFYGGNIEAIGLTTAGSNSTLDLTGVMGTKFIDIFSIRSGTLKASDFHINNFVVYKGNSYSVVDQNIGKSFINYLSMELGTSDTADGADIRFTGGGEILNFNVIDARPTSFIHMSGDKAKKINYVNTNIMNIKEAEVNLHNGIFNTIVSQKGQTAIASNTKIVANALNVNELLHIKDSSKHS
;
A
#
# COMPACT_ATOMS: atom_id res chain seq x y z
N MET A 1 45.41 82.11 4.40
CA MET A 1 44.12 81.37 4.46
C MET A 1 44.31 80.13 5.33
N LYS A 2 43.22 79.68 5.97
CA LYS A 2 43.15 78.87 7.20
C LYS A 2 43.74 77.44 7.15
N ILE A 3 44.46 77.08 8.21
CA ILE A 3 44.28 75.92 9.13
C ILE A 3 44.05 74.51 8.49
N LYS A 4 44.97 73.54 8.71
CA LYS A 4 44.82 72.43 9.68
C LYS A 4 46.09 71.57 9.79
N SER A 5 46.36 71.18 11.04
CA SER A 5 47.50 70.46 11.58
C SER A 5 47.13 68.99 11.88
N TYR A 6 48.16 68.20 12.25
CA TYR A 6 48.16 66.93 12.99
C TYR A 6 48.11 65.63 12.14
N VAL A 7 48.83 64.51 12.41
CA VAL A 7 49.82 64.06 13.42
C VAL A 7 50.17 62.59 13.10
N LEU A 8 51.40 62.15 13.43
CA LEU A 8 51.88 60.77 13.72
C LEU A 8 51.50 59.63 12.74
N SER A 9 52.33 58.61 12.51
CA SER A 9 52.98 57.76 13.50
C SER A 9 53.97 56.83 12.79
N GLY A 10 54.97 56.37 13.51
CA GLY A 10 56.12 55.63 12.99
C GLY A 10 55.80 54.37 12.19
N VAL A 11 56.66 54.13 11.21
CA VAL A 11 56.88 52.83 10.56
C VAL A 11 57.38 51.87 11.65
N LEU A 12 56.45 51.15 12.27
CA LEU A 12 56.78 49.96 13.06
C LEU A 12 56.99 48.83 12.06
N LEU A 13 58.24 48.38 11.96
CA LEU A 13 58.65 47.17 11.24
C LEU A 13 57.85 45.97 11.75
N GLY A 14 56.77 45.64 11.05
CA GLY A 14 56.07 44.36 11.22
C GLY A 14 56.96 43.26 10.67
N ILE A 15 57.74 42.64 11.53
CA ILE A 15 58.45 41.40 11.24
C ILE A 15 57.37 40.37 10.93
N SER A 16 57.16 40.06 9.66
CA SER A 16 56.39 38.90 9.24
C SER A 16 57.11 37.67 9.78
N HIS A 17 56.58 37.09 10.86
CA HIS A 17 57.00 35.77 11.30
C HIS A 17 56.73 34.79 10.15
N ILE A 18 57.80 34.37 9.48
CA ILE A 18 57.77 33.25 8.53
C ILE A 18 57.38 32.04 9.38
N MET A 19 56.14 31.55 9.20
CA MET A 19 55.71 30.29 9.80
C MET A 19 56.53 29.18 9.14
N TYR A 20 57.41 28.54 9.89
CA TYR A 20 58.06 27.33 9.40
C TYR A 20 57.00 26.22 9.32
N ALA A 21 56.89 25.59 8.16
CA ALA A 21 56.02 24.44 7.97
C ALA A 21 56.80 23.17 8.33
N GLY A 22 56.31 22.42 9.33
CA GLY A 22 56.91 21.17 9.77
C GLY A 22 56.35 19.98 8.98
N ASP A 23 57.21 19.28 8.24
CA ASP A 23 56.89 17.97 7.67
C ASP A 23 56.86 16.91 8.78
N ILE A 24 55.71 16.27 8.96
CA ILE A 24 55.46 15.25 9.99
C ILE A 24 55.29 13.84 9.39
N GLN A 25 55.56 13.67 8.09
CA GLN A 25 55.37 12.40 7.37
C GLN A 25 56.13 11.24 8.01
N ASN A 26 57.40 11.45 8.36
CA ASN A 26 58.22 10.43 9.02
C ASN A 26 57.67 10.03 10.39
N ASP A 27 57.02 10.96 11.10
CA ASP A 27 56.43 10.67 12.40
C ASP A 27 55.17 9.82 12.27
N ILE A 28 54.32 10.10 11.28
CA ILE A 28 53.14 9.27 11.00
C ILE A 28 53.57 7.90 10.46
N TYR A 29 54.55 7.85 9.55
CA TYR A 29 55.06 6.59 8.99
C TYR A 29 55.60 5.67 10.08
N ASN A 30 56.37 6.22 11.03
CA ASN A 30 56.91 5.46 12.15
C ASN A 30 55.91 5.33 13.32
N LEU A 31 54.69 5.85 13.20
CA LEU A 31 53.64 5.81 14.22
C LEU A 31 54.13 6.40 15.56
N ASN A 32 54.81 7.54 15.51
CA ASN A 32 55.43 8.18 16.67
C ASN A 32 54.51 9.19 17.32
N ASN A 33 54.57 9.25 18.65
CA ASN A 33 53.96 10.32 19.41
C ASN A 33 54.67 11.64 19.15
N ARG A 34 53.90 12.73 19.05
CA ARG A 34 54.43 14.09 18.96
C ARG A 34 53.61 15.04 19.83
N ASN A 35 54.28 16.03 20.41
CA ASN A 35 53.64 17.12 21.12
C ASN A 35 54.36 18.43 20.75
N ASN A 36 53.63 19.36 20.15
CA ASN A 36 54.14 20.66 19.74
C ASN A 36 53.03 21.71 19.92
N ALA A 37 53.29 22.72 20.75
CA ALA A 37 52.32 23.77 21.05
C ALA A 37 52.54 25.05 20.21
N SER A 38 53.37 25.00 19.16
CA SER A 38 53.57 26.15 18.27
C SER A 38 52.35 26.40 17.40
N ASN A 39 52.26 27.63 16.87
CA ASN A 39 51.21 28.07 15.97
C ASN A 39 51.52 27.71 14.50
N GLU A 40 52.44 26.79 14.25
CA GLU A 40 52.95 26.43 12.91
C GLU A 40 51.96 25.58 12.10
N ILE A 41 52.30 25.36 10.84
CA ILE A 41 51.62 24.39 9.98
C ILE A 41 52.39 23.08 10.05
N PHE A 42 51.69 22.00 10.37
CA PHE A 42 52.20 20.63 10.35
C PHE A 42 51.52 19.90 9.21
N TYR A 43 52.31 19.32 8.31
CA TYR A 43 51.76 18.69 7.13
C TYR A 43 52.35 17.30 6.88
N SER A 44 51.54 16.44 6.29
CA SER A 44 51.98 15.15 5.77
C SER A 44 51.47 15.03 4.34
N ASN A 45 52.39 14.78 3.41
CA ASN A 45 52.09 14.72 1.98
C ASN A 45 52.46 13.36 1.40
N ASN A 46 51.49 12.67 0.80
CA ASN A 46 51.70 11.43 0.03
C ASN A 46 52.61 10.41 0.74
N MET A 47 52.21 10.01 1.96
CA MET A 47 52.95 9.05 2.77
C MET A 47 52.92 7.62 2.20
N GLY A 48 51.98 7.32 1.31
CA GLY A 48 51.70 5.95 0.88
C GLY A 48 51.08 5.16 2.03
N THR A 49 51.62 3.98 2.32
CA THR A 49 51.05 3.07 3.33
C THR A 49 51.94 2.96 4.57
N THR A 50 51.38 3.25 5.74
CA THR A 50 51.98 2.92 7.05
C THR A 50 51.35 1.65 7.62
N TYR A 51 52.13 0.88 8.38
CA TYR A 51 51.69 -0.37 8.99
C TYR A 51 52.50 -0.69 10.24
N THR A 52 52.00 -1.60 11.06
CA THR A 52 52.72 -2.18 12.19
C THR A 52 52.87 -3.69 11.97
N GLY A 53 54.12 -4.17 11.93
CA GLY A 53 54.42 -5.60 11.85
C GLY A 53 54.15 -6.36 13.17
N TRP A 54 53.75 -5.65 14.22
CA TRP A 54 53.44 -6.21 15.52
C TRP A 54 51.99 -6.73 15.54
N ALA A 55 51.82 -8.01 15.85
CA ALA A 55 50.49 -8.63 15.91
C ALA A 55 49.51 -7.94 16.89
N TRP A 56 50.04 -7.25 17.90
CA TRP A 56 49.28 -6.54 18.94
C TRP A 56 48.85 -5.12 18.56
N GLY A 57 49.23 -4.63 17.38
CA GLY A 57 48.90 -3.28 16.93
C GLY A 57 49.85 -2.19 17.44
N LYS A 58 49.48 -0.93 17.23
CA LYS A 58 50.21 0.24 17.74
C LYS A 58 49.28 1.44 17.91
N ASP A 59 49.47 2.15 19.01
CA ASP A 59 48.77 3.38 19.31
C ASP A 59 49.73 4.57 19.25
N PHE A 60 49.31 5.68 18.67
CA PHE A 60 50.07 6.93 18.72
C PHE A 60 49.17 8.16 18.71
N THR A 61 49.69 9.23 19.32
CA THR A 61 49.04 10.53 19.44
C THR A 61 49.99 11.63 18.98
N GLN A 62 49.52 12.47 18.06
CA GLN A 62 50.20 13.70 17.68
C GLN A 62 49.34 14.90 18.07
N THR A 63 49.91 15.77 18.89
CA THR A 63 49.26 16.97 19.40
C THR A 63 49.98 18.22 18.90
N TYR A 64 49.26 19.04 18.16
CA TYR A 64 49.65 20.31 17.56
C TYR A 64 48.74 21.43 18.08
N GLU A 65 48.69 21.61 19.40
CA GLU A 65 47.60 22.26 20.15
C GLU A 65 47.14 23.61 19.58
N ASN A 66 48.09 24.45 19.16
CA ASN A 66 47.82 25.77 18.59
C ASN A 66 48.03 25.83 17.07
N GLY A 67 48.51 24.75 16.47
CA GLY A 67 48.92 24.68 15.06
C GLY A 67 47.81 24.22 14.12
N THR A 68 48.09 24.31 12.83
CA THR A 68 47.23 23.76 11.77
C THR A 68 47.79 22.43 11.31
N LEU A 69 46.99 21.37 11.32
CA LEU A 69 47.34 20.07 10.77
C LEU A 69 46.77 19.91 9.36
N ILE A 70 47.60 19.49 8.41
CA ILE A 70 47.22 19.19 7.03
C ILE A 70 47.60 17.74 6.71
N ILE A 71 46.63 16.92 6.33
CA ILE A 71 46.82 15.53 5.92
C ILE A 71 46.43 15.37 4.46
N GLY A 72 47.29 14.76 3.66
CA GLY A 72 47.04 14.58 2.23
C GLY A 72 47.57 15.72 1.37
N ASN A 73 48.19 16.76 1.94
CA ASN A 73 48.83 17.81 1.16
C ASN A 73 49.82 18.63 1.99
N ILE A 74 50.58 19.51 1.32
CA ILE A 74 51.48 20.50 1.94
C ILE A 74 50.77 21.83 2.24
N SER A 75 49.56 22.02 1.73
CA SER A 75 48.76 23.25 1.82
C SER A 75 47.28 22.94 2.05
N LYS A 76 46.51 23.97 2.43
CA LYS A 76 45.05 23.86 2.62
C LYS A 76 44.30 23.62 1.30
N ASP A 77 44.93 23.91 0.17
CA ASP A 77 44.35 23.65 -1.15
C ASP A 77 44.29 22.14 -1.46
N PRO A 78 43.27 21.65 -2.16
CA PRO A 78 43.16 20.23 -2.52
C PRO A 78 44.15 19.78 -3.61
N ASN A 79 44.68 18.56 -3.47
CA ASN A 79 45.42 17.86 -4.53
C ASN A 79 45.01 16.38 -4.57
N ALA A 80 44.36 15.97 -5.66
CA ALA A 80 43.64 14.71 -5.77
C ALA A 80 44.50 13.43 -5.75
N ASN A 81 45.84 13.53 -5.80
CA ASN A 81 46.72 12.37 -6.02
C ASN A 81 47.49 11.89 -4.80
N ASN A 82 47.35 12.55 -3.65
CA ASN A 82 48.13 12.22 -2.46
C ASN A 82 47.37 11.21 -1.58
N MET A 83 48.07 10.16 -1.13
CA MET A 83 47.47 9.07 -0.36
C MET A 83 48.18 8.87 0.99
N HIS A 84 47.38 8.75 2.05
CA HIS A 84 47.79 8.30 3.37
C HIS A 84 46.97 7.07 3.72
N TRP A 85 47.62 5.93 3.87
CA TRP A 85 46.94 4.66 4.09
C TRP A 85 47.45 3.98 5.35
N PHE A 86 46.54 3.59 6.25
CA PHE A 86 46.85 2.89 7.50
C PHE A 86 46.47 1.41 7.37
N GLY A 87 47.48 0.55 7.20
CA GLY A 87 47.34 -0.89 6.96
C GLY A 87 47.95 -1.31 5.62
N ARG A 88 48.79 -2.36 5.60
CA ARG A 88 49.51 -2.80 4.39
C ARG A 88 49.27 -4.28 4.09
N GLY A 89 49.00 -4.60 2.82
CA GLY A 89 48.99 -5.98 2.32
C GLY A 89 48.05 -6.90 3.11
N GLY A 90 48.62 -7.83 3.88
CA GLY A 90 47.91 -8.74 4.77
C GLY A 90 48.30 -8.62 6.24
N ASP A 91 49.04 -7.57 6.61
CA ASP A 91 49.48 -7.34 7.98
C ASP A 91 48.25 -7.18 8.89
N ILE A 92 48.31 -7.77 10.09
CA ILE A 92 47.16 -7.87 11.01
C ILE A 92 47.16 -6.84 12.14
N GLY A 93 48.26 -6.11 12.33
CA GLY A 93 48.42 -5.16 13.43
C GLY A 93 47.49 -3.96 13.32
N PHE A 94 46.62 -3.79 14.31
CA PHE A 94 45.64 -2.69 14.35
C PHE A 94 46.29 -1.36 14.76
N ILE A 95 45.89 -0.24 14.16
CA ILE A 95 46.45 1.09 14.47
C ILE A 95 45.41 1.97 15.14
N ASN A 96 45.69 2.54 16.31
CA ASN A 96 44.91 3.66 16.84
C ASN A 96 45.72 4.96 16.72
N ALA A 97 45.28 5.86 15.86
CA ALA A 97 45.92 7.15 15.63
C ALA A 97 45.02 8.28 16.14
N THR A 98 45.57 9.15 16.98
CA THR A 98 44.89 10.38 17.41
C THR A 98 45.69 11.61 17.00
N PHE A 99 45.03 12.54 16.31
CA PHE A 99 45.58 13.82 15.90
C PHE A 99 44.81 14.94 16.56
N ASN A 100 45.48 15.78 17.34
CA ASN A 100 44.88 16.95 17.97
C ASN A 100 45.52 18.20 17.37
N ALA A 101 44.73 19.16 16.91
CA ALA A 101 45.23 20.42 16.38
C ALA A 101 44.23 21.56 16.61
N LYS A 102 44.66 22.81 16.43
CA LYS A 102 43.71 23.94 16.42
C LYS A 102 42.76 23.84 15.22
N GLU A 103 43.33 23.65 14.03
CA GLU A 103 42.61 23.41 12.78
C GLU A 103 43.11 22.12 12.13
N VAL A 104 42.23 21.37 11.47
CA VAL A 104 42.57 20.17 10.71
C VAL A 104 42.06 20.33 9.28
N TYR A 105 42.92 20.04 8.30
CA TYR A 105 42.58 19.96 6.88
C TYR A 105 42.93 18.58 6.36
N ILE A 106 41.97 17.91 5.72
CA ILE A 106 42.19 16.64 5.01
C ILE A 106 41.86 16.90 3.55
N THR A 107 42.87 16.82 2.68
CA THR A 107 42.79 17.35 1.30
C THR A 107 43.32 16.37 0.24
N GLY A 108 43.18 15.07 0.52
CA GLY A 108 43.56 13.96 -0.35
C GLY A 108 42.91 12.65 0.09
N THR A 109 43.53 11.51 -0.23
CA THR A 109 43.04 10.18 0.18
C THR A 109 43.53 9.80 1.57
N LEU A 110 42.60 9.45 2.46
CA LEU A 110 42.85 8.85 3.76
C LEU A 110 42.23 7.46 3.80
N GLY A 111 43.08 6.43 3.86
CA GLY A 111 42.68 5.03 3.84
C GLY A 111 42.96 4.30 5.15
N SER A 112 42.15 3.30 5.46
CA SER A 112 42.40 2.33 6.53
C SER A 112 42.06 0.90 6.10
N GLY A 113 42.63 -0.11 6.78
CA GLY A 113 42.48 -1.52 6.43
C GLY A 113 43.52 -1.96 5.39
N ASN A 114 43.40 -3.19 4.89
CA ASN A 114 44.43 -3.77 4.00
C ASN A 114 43.83 -4.41 2.74
N SER A 115 44.64 -4.60 1.69
CA SER A 115 44.17 -5.08 0.40
C SER A 115 43.80 -6.57 0.37
N LEU A 116 44.34 -7.37 1.30
CA LEU A 116 44.02 -8.80 1.43
C LEU A 116 42.80 -9.06 2.33
N ARG A 117 42.23 -8.03 2.95
CA ARG A 117 41.05 -8.07 3.81
C ARG A 117 41.17 -9.00 5.03
N THR A 118 42.39 -9.22 5.53
CA THR A 118 42.71 -10.22 6.57
C THR A 118 42.95 -9.64 7.97
N GLY A 119 43.15 -8.33 8.11
CA GLY A 119 43.48 -7.65 9.38
C GLY A 119 44.01 -6.24 9.16
N GLY A 120 44.74 -5.67 10.11
CA GLY A 120 45.47 -4.41 9.94
C GLY A 120 44.57 -3.18 9.84
N GLY A 121 43.42 -3.22 10.51
CA GLY A 121 42.47 -2.11 10.57
C GLY A 121 43.04 -0.91 11.33
N ALA A 122 42.33 0.22 11.26
CA ALA A 122 42.73 1.42 11.99
C ALA A 122 41.55 2.22 12.53
N ASN A 123 41.74 2.78 13.72
CA ASN A 123 40.92 3.87 14.24
C ASN A 123 41.70 5.18 14.09
N LEU A 124 41.19 6.08 13.26
CA LEU A 124 41.77 7.38 13.01
C LEU A 124 40.88 8.45 13.65
N THR A 125 41.41 9.22 14.58
CA THR A 125 40.67 10.28 15.26
C THR A 125 41.34 11.62 15.00
N PHE A 126 40.59 12.55 14.41
CA PHE A 126 41.02 13.92 14.17
C PHE A 126 40.22 14.86 15.05
N ASN A 127 40.90 15.53 15.98
CA ASN A 127 40.32 16.50 16.90
C ASN A 127 40.81 17.91 16.54
N ALA A 128 39.96 18.69 15.90
CA ALA A 128 40.17 20.11 15.71
C ALA A 128 39.52 20.89 16.86
N ASN A 129 40.31 21.69 17.58
CA ASN A 129 39.76 22.58 18.62
C ASN A 129 38.83 23.66 18.03
N SER A 130 38.98 23.97 16.74
CA SER A 130 38.13 24.91 16.00
C SER A 130 37.54 24.27 14.73
N ASN A 131 38.21 24.42 13.60
CA ASN A 131 37.70 24.01 12.29
C ASN A 131 38.33 22.70 11.81
N LEU A 132 37.50 21.78 11.34
CA LEU A 132 37.92 20.61 10.57
C LEU A 132 37.36 20.73 9.15
N THR A 133 38.24 20.69 8.15
CA THR A 133 37.87 20.86 6.74
C THR A 133 38.29 19.66 5.91
N LEU A 134 37.35 19.11 5.15
CA LEU A 134 37.59 18.17 4.05
C LEU A 134 37.23 18.89 2.75
N ASP A 135 38.17 18.94 1.81
CA ASP A 135 37.95 19.50 0.49
C ASP A 135 38.58 18.57 -0.54
N ASN A 136 37.76 18.05 -1.45
CA ASN A 136 38.17 17.05 -2.44
C ASN A 136 38.87 15.83 -1.79
N ALA A 137 38.40 15.45 -0.61
CA ALA A 137 38.98 14.38 0.19
C ALA A 137 38.32 13.04 -0.14
N TYR A 138 39.10 11.96 -0.07
CA TYR A 138 38.59 10.60 -0.21
C TYR A 138 38.89 9.80 1.06
N ILE A 139 37.85 9.47 1.83
CA ILE A 139 37.98 8.63 3.02
C ILE A 139 37.61 7.20 2.64
N HIS A 140 38.56 6.30 2.73
CA HIS A 140 38.38 4.90 2.36
C HIS A 140 38.62 3.98 3.56
N ILE A 141 37.65 3.13 3.87
CA ILE A 141 37.73 2.13 4.92
C ILE A 141 37.60 0.74 4.30
N ASN A 142 38.72 0.06 4.08
CA ASN A 142 38.73 -1.33 3.61
C ASN A 142 38.39 -2.30 4.76
N ARG A 143 37.84 -3.46 4.38
CA ARG A 143 37.70 -4.61 5.26
C ARG A 143 39.04 -4.99 5.89
N ALA A 144 39.05 -5.25 7.18
CA ALA A 144 40.24 -5.67 7.94
C ALA A 144 39.99 -6.97 8.72
N GLY A 145 39.57 -8.03 8.01
CA GLY A 145 39.24 -9.32 8.65
C GLY A 145 38.05 -9.19 9.62
N THR A 146 38.30 -9.44 10.90
CA THR A 146 37.34 -9.26 12.01
C THR A 146 37.49 -7.92 12.74
N GLN A 147 38.47 -7.10 12.37
CA GLN A 147 38.70 -5.79 12.97
C GLN A 147 37.82 -4.73 12.30
N ASN A 148 37.32 -3.80 13.10
CA ASN A 148 36.47 -2.71 12.63
C ASN A 148 37.26 -1.41 12.60
N SER A 149 37.55 -0.92 11.40
CA SER A 149 38.19 0.37 11.21
C SER A 149 37.19 1.52 11.39
N THR A 150 37.63 2.60 12.01
CA THR A 150 36.82 3.82 12.17
C THR A 150 37.60 5.08 11.82
N THR A 151 36.90 6.08 11.28
CA THR A 151 37.43 7.44 11.15
C THR A 151 36.50 8.40 11.87
N SER A 152 37.01 9.10 12.88
CA SER A 152 36.27 10.09 13.66
C SER A 152 36.79 11.48 13.33
N LEU A 153 35.89 12.34 12.85
CA LEU A 153 36.15 13.70 12.43
C LEU A 153 35.49 14.66 13.43
N ASN A 154 36.27 15.24 14.34
CA ASN A 154 35.77 16.09 15.41
C ASN A 154 36.23 17.54 15.22
N GLY A 155 35.29 18.48 15.29
CA GLY A 155 35.55 19.92 15.25
C GLY A 155 34.38 20.70 15.85
N GLN A 156 34.60 21.96 16.24
CA GLN A 156 33.49 22.86 16.59
C GLN A 156 32.66 23.20 15.34
N THR A 157 33.36 23.43 14.22
CA THR A 157 32.79 23.55 12.89
C THR A 157 33.45 22.53 11.98
N ILE A 158 32.64 21.78 11.24
CA ILE A 158 33.11 20.81 10.25
C ILE A 158 32.58 21.21 8.88
N ASN A 159 33.47 21.34 7.90
CA ASN A 159 33.12 21.63 6.52
C ASN A 159 33.66 20.53 5.62
N ILE A 160 32.79 19.82 4.92
CA ILE A 160 33.14 18.73 4.00
C ILE A 160 32.52 19.08 2.66
N LYS A 161 33.36 19.26 1.64
CA LYS A 161 32.87 19.58 0.31
C LYS A 161 33.58 18.76 -0.76
N ASN A 162 32.84 18.42 -1.82
CA ASN A 162 33.35 17.68 -2.98
C ASN A 162 34.11 16.40 -2.60
N SER A 163 33.71 15.75 -1.51
CA SER A 163 34.45 14.64 -0.92
C SER A 163 33.68 13.33 -1.12
N GLU A 164 34.38 12.20 -1.00
CA GLU A 164 33.76 10.88 -1.12
C GLU A 164 34.15 10.00 0.08
N PHE A 165 33.16 9.28 0.60
CA PHE A 165 33.30 8.30 1.66
C PHE A 165 33.00 6.91 1.11
N ASN A 166 34.01 6.04 1.13
CA ASN A 166 33.89 4.65 0.71
C ASN A 166 34.16 3.71 1.89
N ILE A 167 33.20 2.86 2.23
CA ILE A 167 33.29 1.90 3.33
C ILE A 167 33.04 0.50 2.78
N GLU A 168 34.05 -0.38 2.88
CA GLU A 168 33.96 -1.82 2.62
C GLU A 168 34.07 -2.59 3.96
N ASN A 169 33.34 -2.17 5.00
CA ASN A 169 33.56 -2.64 6.37
C ASN A 169 32.36 -3.40 6.94
N ILE A 170 32.26 -4.67 6.52
CA ILE A 170 31.08 -5.53 6.68
C ILE A 170 30.79 -5.97 8.13
N ASN A 171 31.76 -5.86 9.05
CA ASN A 171 31.64 -6.37 10.43
C ASN A 171 31.42 -5.27 11.50
N GLY A 172 31.27 -4.01 11.08
CA GLY A 172 31.06 -2.85 11.96
C GLY A 172 32.14 -1.77 11.81
N GLY A 173 32.01 -0.66 12.54
CA GLY A 173 32.85 0.53 12.34
C GLY A 173 32.37 1.40 11.18
N GLY A 174 33.20 2.33 10.70
CA GLY A 174 32.82 3.31 9.67
C GLY A 174 33.24 4.74 10.00
N ILE A 175 32.40 5.73 9.74
CA ILE A 175 32.78 7.16 9.88
C ILE A 175 31.88 7.84 10.91
N ASN A 176 32.49 8.56 11.86
CA ASN A 176 31.78 9.44 12.77
C ASN A 176 32.12 10.89 12.42
N ILE A 177 31.10 11.70 12.15
CA ILE A 177 31.25 13.12 11.81
C ILE A 177 30.64 13.95 12.92
N GLY A 178 31.50 14.65 13.65
CA GLY A 178 31.12 15.48 14.78
C GLY A 178 30.97 14.72 16.10
N SER A 179 30.63 15.49 17.12
CA SER A 179 30.49 15.06 18.50
C SER A 179 29.47 15.95 19.22
N ALA A 180 29.19 15.68 20.50
CA ALA A 180 28.34 16.54 21.32
C ALA A 180 28.81 18.02 21.40
N ASN A 181 30.10 18.27 21.12
CA ASN A 181 30.70 19.61 21.11
C ASN A 181 30.66 20.28 19.73
N THR A 182 30.22 19.59 18.69
CA THR A 182 30.15 20.13 17.34
C THR A 182 28.92 21.03 17.20
N ASN A 183 29.18 22.31 16.88
CA ASN A 183 28.12 23.30 16.72
C ASN A 183 27.54 23.23 15.31
N ASN A 184 28.40 23.19 14.29
CA ASN A 184 28.00 23.30 12.90
C ASN A 184 28.66 22.21 12.02
N ILE A 185 27.85 21.53 11.20
CA ILE A 185 28.32 20.68 10.09
C ILE A 185 27.78 21.22 8.77
N ILE A 186 28.66 21.40 7.79
CA ILE A 186 28.28 21.64 6.40
C ILE A 186 28.86 20.49 5.58
N LEU A 187 27.98 19.68 4.99
CA LEU A 187 28.31 18.75 3.92
C LEU A 187 27.79 19.33 2.62
N ASP A 188 28.63 19.43 1.60
CA ASP A 188 28.26 19.91 0.29
C ASP A 188 28.82 19.00 -0.81
N ASN A 189 27.97 18.57 -1.74
CA ASN A 189 28.34 17.67 -2.82
C ASN A 189 29.21 16.48 -2.37
N THR A 190 28.81 15.83 -1.26
CA THR A 190 29.56 14.71 -0.67
C THR A 190 28.94 13.38 -1.07
N HIS A 191 29.75 12.46 -1.59
CA HIS A 191 29.29 11.14 -2.06
C HIS A 191 29.53 10.06 -1.01
N ILE A 192 28.55 9.17 -0.83
CA ILE A 192 28.63 8.02 0.08
C ILE A 192 28.51 6.74 -0.74
N LYS A 193 29.45 5.82 -0.51
CA LYS A 193 29.43 4.45 -1.00
C LYS A 193 29.74 3.50 0.16
N MET A 194 28.83 2.58 0.46
CA MET A 194 28.97 1.67 1.59
C MET A 194 28.60 0.25 1.19
N ASP A 195 29.41 -0.72 1.60
CA ASP A 195 29.11 -2.14 1.72
C ASP A 195 29.45 -2.57 3.16
N GLY A 196 28.45 -2.47 4.03
CA GLY A 196 28.60 -2.63 5.48
C GLY A 196 28.86 -1.32 6.24
N GLY A 197 29.01 -1.46 7.55
CA GLY A 197 29.42 -0.37 8.46
C GLY A 197 28.37 0.71 8.67
N GLN A 198 28.79 1.81 9.28
CA GLN A 198 27.93 2.94 9.61
C GLN A 198 28.58 4.31 9.37
N ILE A 199 27.77 5.28 8.96
CA ILE A 199 28.12 6.70 9.02
C ILE A 199 27.20 7.36 10.04
N ASN A 200 27.78 7.93 11.09
CA ASN A 200 27.06 8.64 12.14
C ASN A 200 27.37 10.13 12.05
N VAL A 201 26.33 10.96 12.07
CA VAL A 201 26.47 12.43 12.08
C VAL A 201 25.92 13.00 13.39
N ILE A 202 26.73 13.78 14.10
CA ILE A 202 26.39 14.38 15.39
C ILE A 202 26.73 15.87 15.36
N ALA A 203 25.70 16.72 15.39
CA ALA A 203 25.87 18.16 15.49
C ALA A 203 24.59 18.89 15.91
N LYS A 204 24.78 20.07 16.52
CA LYS A 204 23.69 20.93 16.97
C LYS A 204 22.97 21.66 15.83
N ASN A 205 23.67 21.98 14.73
CA ASN A 205 23.10 22.58 13.53
C ASN A 205 23.84 22.07 12.30
N SER A 206 23.12 21.65 11.27
CA SER A 206 23.75 21.10 10.07
C SER A 206 23.06 21.51 8.77
N LYS A 207 23.84 21.59 7.70
CA LYS A 207 23.38 21.56 6.31
C LYS A 207 24.02 20.38 5.63
N LEU A 208 23.21 19.41 5.22
CA LEU A 208 23.66 18.11 4.72
C LEU A 208 23.24 17.96 3.27
N ASN A 209 24.11 18.36 2.33
CA ASN A 209 23.90 18.19 0.89
C ASN A 209 24.81 17.06 0.37
N PHE A 210 24.20 15.92 0.07
CA PHE A 210 24.90 14.75 -0.47
C PHE A 210 24.82 14.73 -2.00
N GLY A 211 25.96 14.53 -2.68
CA GLY A 211 25.99 14.31 -4.12
C GLY A 211 25.20 13.05 -4.50
N ALA A 212 25.57 11.91 -3.93
CA ALA A 212 24.84 10.64 -4.07
C ALA A 212 25.07 9.76 -2.84
N ILE A 213 24.09 8.92 -2.52
CA ILE A 213 24.16 7.95 -1.42
C ILE A 213 23.91 6.55 -1.96
N ASN A 214 24.90 5.66 -1.83
CA ASN A 214 24.79 4.24 -2.22
C ASN A 214 25.15 3.36 -1.03
N ILE A 215 24.19 2.63 -0.47
CA ILE A 215 24.38 1.82 0.74
C ILE A 215 23.93 0.38 0.50
N VAL A 216 24.81 -0.57 0.77
CA VAL A 216 24.54 -2.00 0.80
C VAL A 216 24.92 -2.52 2.19
N ASN A 217 24.04 -3.27 2.85
CA ASN A 217 24.28 -3.85 4.19
C ASN A 217 24.74 -2.84 5.28
N GLY A 218 24.44 -1.55 5.14
CA GLY A 218 25.03 -0.48 5.97
C GLY A 218 23.99 0.42 6.62
N THR A 219 24.46 1.35 7.47
CA THR A 219 23.60 2.35 8.12
C THR A 219 24.11 3.77 7.94
N LEU A 220 23.26 4.68 7.47
CA LEU A 220 23.47 6.13 7.61
C LEU A 220 22.56 6.63 8.74
N ASP A 221 23.17 7.12 9.82
CA ASP A 221 22.47 7.55 11.04
C ASP A 221 22.64 9.04 11.28
N LEU A 222 21.53 9.77 11.14
CA LEU A 222 21.39 11.21 11.34
C LEU A 222 20.54 11.54 12.57
N THR A 223 20.22 10.56 13.43
CA THR A 223 19.33 10.75 14.60
C THR A 223 19.91 11.67 15.67
N GLN A 224 21.22 11.92 15.63
CA GLN A 224 21.90 12.85 16.53
C GLN A 224 22.35 14.14 15.82
N ALA A 225 21.96 14.32 14.56
CA ALA A 225 22.16 15.55 13.82
C ALA A 225 20.88 16.37 13.84
N ASN A 226 20.97 17.61 14.30
CA ASN A 226 19.95 18.61 14.04
C ASN A 226 20.33 19.35 12.75
N TYR A 227 19.57 19.16 11.68
CA TYR A 227 19.83 19.75 10.36
C TYR A 227 18.69 20.67 9.94
N THR A 228 19.08 21.79 9.32
CA THR A 228 18.16 22.75 8.68
C THR A 228 17.90 22.43 7.21
N GLU A 229 18.76 21.62 6.61
CA GLU A 229 18.70 21.21 5.22
C GLU A 229 19.30 19.80 5.10
N LEU A 230 18.56 18.89 4.45
CA LEU A 230 18.99 17.55 4.09
C LEU A 230 18.58 17.31 2.63
N THR A 231 19.55 17.31 1.73
CA THR A 231 19.32 17.20 0.28
C THR A 231 20.24 16.16 -0.33
N THR A 232 19.78 15.51 -1.40
CA THR A 232 20.64 14.65 -2.21
C THR A 232 20.10 14.45 -3.62
N HIS A 233 20.99 14.19 -4.59
CA HIS A 233 20.57 13.92 -5.97
C HIS A 233 20.09 12.47 -6.17
N SER A 234 20.60 11.51 -5.38
CA SER A 234 20.21 10.11 -5.49
C SER A 234 20.47 9.32 -4.22
N ILE A 235 19.56 8.42 -3.88
CA ILE A 235 19.70 7.44 -2.79
C ILE A 235 19.41 6.05 -3.35
N ASN A 236 20.41 5.18 -3.34
CA ASN A 236 20.28 3.75 -3.65
C ASN A 236 20.62 2.94 -2.40
N MET A 237 19.67 2.14 -1.91
CA MET A 237 19.85 1.36 -0.67
C MET A 237 19.40 -0.09 -0.84
N THR A 238 20.24 -1.03 -0.42
CA THR A 238 19.96 -2.48 -0.43
C THR A 238 20.26 -3.07 0.94
N ASN A 239 19.29 -3.71 1.58
CA ASN A 239 19.44 -4.32 2.92
C ASN A 239 20.10 -3.36 3.94
N SER A 240 19.69 -2.10 3.93
CA SER A 240 20.38 -1.01 4.62
C SER A 240 19.40 -0.15 5.41
N SER A 241 19.94 0.63 6.36
CA SER A 241 19.16 1.54 7.21
C SER A 241 19.51 2.99 6.95
N PHE A 242 18.50 3.85 6.78
CA PHE A 242 18.63 5.31 6.84
C PHE A 242 17.83 5.78 8.05
N ARG A 243 18.49 6.42 9.03
CA ARG A 243 17.86 6.84 10.29
C ARG A 243 17.94 8.35 10.43
N SER A 244 16.81 8.97 10.71
CA SER A 244 16.67 10.42 10.78
C SER A 244 15.56 10.79 11.76
N ASN A 245 15.71 11.89 12.50
CA ASN A 245 14.63 12.38 13.38
C ASN A 245 13.46 12.98 12.59
N GLU A 246 13.75 13.55 11.41
CA GLU A 246 12.75 14.12 10.51
C GLU A 246 13.06 13.71 9.06
N LEU A 247 12.12 13.07 8.36
CA LEU A 247 12.31 12.68 6.96
C LEU A 247 11.25 13.34 6.10
N ASN A 248 11.65 14.40 5.37
CA ASN A 248 10.82 15.05 4.36
C ASN A 248 11.37 14.68 2.98
N MET A 249 10.67 13.78 2.26
CA MET A 249 11.03 13.38 0.90
C MET A 249 10.14 14.10 -0.11
N LEU A 250 10.75 14.79 -1.08
CA LEU A 250 10.05 15.45 -2.20
C LEU A 250 10.58 14.84 -3.51
N GLY A 251 9.70 14.23 -4.30
CA GLY A 251 10.05 13.60 -5.59
C GLY A 251 9.25 12.32 -5.88
N ASP A 252 9.43 11.75 -7.07
CA ASP A 252 8.78 10.49 -7.47
C ASP A 252 9.45 9.29 -6.80
N ILE A 253 8.65 8.48 -6.11
CA ILE A 253 9.09 7.20 -5.54
C ILE A 253 8.88 6.12 -6.62
N VAL A 254 9.93 5.81 -7.37
CA VAL A 254 9.90 4.74 -8.37
C VAL A 254 10.41 3.44 -7.74
N ASN A 255 9.55 2.41 -7.67
CA ASN A 255 9.87 1.10 -7.06
C ASN A 255 10.26 1.14 -5.56
N GLY A 256 9.96 2.23 -4.85
CA GLY A 256 10.24 2.35 -3.41
C GLY A 256 9.07 1.85 -2.54
N ARG A 257 9.39 1.08 -1.50
CA ARG A 257 8.43 0.61 -0.49
C ARG A 257 8.70 1.31 0.84
N PHE A 258 7.75 2.09 1.34
CA PHE A 258 7.79 2.59 2.72
C PHE A 258 7.14 1.54 3.64
N VAL A 259 7.94 0.95 4.52
CA VAL A 259 7.42 0.21 5.67
C VAL A 259 7.74 1.05 6.90
N PRO A 260 6.78 1.76 7.51
CA PRO A 260 7.04 2.42 8.77
C PRO A 260 7.34 1.36 9.84
N THR A 261 8.59 1.23 10.26
CA THR A 261 8.93 0.53 11.50
C THR A 261 8.60 1.46 12.65
N GLN A 262 7.36 1.44 13.12
CA GLN A 262 7.06 1.84 14.48
C GLN A 262 6.44 0.65 15.21
N THR A 263 7.19 0.07 16.15
CA THR A 263 6.60 -0.54 17.34
C THR A 263 6.14 0.62 18.22
N PRO A 264 4.83 0.92 18.33
CA PRO A 264 4.38 1.96 19.25
C PRO A 264 4.51 1.45 20.69
N ALA A 265 4.71 2.39 21.62
CA ALA A 265 4.44 2.12 23.02
C ALA A 265 2.97 1.68 23.19
N TYR A 266 2.72 0.74 24.11
CA TYR A 266 1.40 0.20 24.44
C TYR A 266 0.31 1.29 24.49
N GLY A 267 -0.64 1.27 23.54
CA GLY A 267 -1.87 2.08 23.59
C GLY A 267 -2.04 3.19 22.56
N ALA A 268 -1.09 3.40 21.63
CA ALA A 268 -1.29 4.30 20.48
C ALA A 268 -1.71 3.51 19.23
N ASP A 269 -2.90 3.81 18.68
CA ASP A 269 -3.32 3.31 17.36
C ASP A 269 -2.46 4.02 16.29
N PRO A 270 -1.63 3.31 15.51
CA PRO A 270 -0.84 3.94 14.46
C PRO A 270 -1.76 4.46 13.34
N LEU A 271 -1.53 5.69 12.90
CA LEU A 271 -2.11 6.27 11.69
C LEU A 271 -1.11 6.10 10.54
N GLN A 272 -1.37 5.20 9.60
CA GLN A 272 -0.61 5.16 8.35
C GLN A 272 -1.13 6.26 7.42
N ASN A 273 -0.29 7.27 7.19
CA ASN A 273 -0.54 8.30 6.20
C ASN A 273 0.17 7.94 4.89
N LEU A 274 -0.59 7.48 3.91
CA LEU A 274 -0.14 7.20 2.55
C LEU A 274 -0.41 8.44 1.67
N GLY A 275 0.47 8.75 0.73
CA GLY A 275 0.24 9.84 -0.22
C GLY A 275 1.52 10.48 -0.72
N ASN A 276 1.41 11.17 -1.85
CA ASN A 276 2.51 11.85 -2.53
C ASN A 276 2.26 13.38 -2.54
N SER A 277 1.99 13.99 -1.39
CA SER A 277 1.75 15.44 -1.27
C SER A 277 0.70 16.01 -2.24
N GLY A 278 -0.31 15.21 -2.62
CA GLY A 278 -1.33 15.61 -3.60
C GLY A 278 -0.89 15.46 -5.06
N GLN A 279 0.06 14.59 -5.36
CA GLN A 279 0.39 14.07 -6.70
C GLN A 279 -0.23 12.67 -6.92
N ASP A 280 0.02 12.05 -8.08
CA ASP A 280 -0.40 10.69 -8.34
C ASP A 280 0.28 9.68 -7.40
N PHE A 281 -0.46 8.64 -6.99
CA PHE A 281 0.00 7.55 -6.15
C PHE A 281 -0.13 6.22 -6.91
N THR A 282 0.93 5.43 -6.96
CA THR A 282 0.89 4.08 -7.52
C THR A 282 1.55 3.09 -6.58
N ALA A 283 0.90 1.97 -6.32
CA ALA A 283 1.44 0.89 -5.50
C ALA A 283 0.99 -0.48 -6.02
N ASP A 284 1.90 -1.45 -6.09
CA ASP A 284 1.54 -2.83 -6.45
C ASP A 284 0.66 -3.49 -5.37
N SER A 285 0.90 -3.15 -4.11
CA SER A 285 0.15 -3.68 -2.97
C SER A 285 0.10 -2.68 -1.82
N VAL A 286 -1.08 -2.53 -1.23
CA VAL A 286 -1.34 -1.80 0.01
C VAL A 286 -2.02 -2.74 0.99
N VAL A 287 -1.45 -2.87 2.19
CA VAL A 287 -2.01 -3.68 3.27
C VAL A 287 -2.42 -2.78 4.42
N ILE A 288 -3.68 -2.87 4.83
CA ILE A 288 -4.25 -2.15 5.96
C ILE A 288 -4.45 -3.16 7.10
N ASP A 289 -3.59 -3.11 8.11
CA ASP A 289 -3.66 -3.92 9.33
C ASP A 289 -3.95 -3.08 10.59
N ASP A 290 -3.91 -1.76 10.47
CA ASP A 290 -4.34 -0.80 11.49
C ASP A 290 -5.84 -0.47 11.41
N ASN A 291 -6.34 0.22 12.43
CA ASN A 291 -7.76 0.56 12.52
C ASN A 291 -8.12 1.74 11.60
N ASN A 292 -7.16 2.61 11.27
CA ASN A 292 -7.42 3.83 10.52
C ASN A 292 -6.17 4.31 9.76
N SER A 293 -6.21 4.17 8.44
CA SER A 293 -5.22 4.65 7.48
C SER A 293 -5.81 5.76 6.61
N THR A 294 -4.96 6.65 6.10
CA THR A 294 -5.37 7.69 5.14
C THR A 294 -4.55 7.63 3.85
N LEU A 295 -5.15 8.00 2.72
CA LEU A 295 -4.48 8.17 1.42
C LEU A 295 -4.86 9.52 0.81
N LYS A 296 -3.89 10.34 0.39
CA LYS A 296 -4.16 11.58 -0.37
C LYS A 296 -3.37 11.63 -1.68
N ALA A 297 -4.08 11.80 -2.81
CA ALA A 297 -3.48 11.82 -4.15
C ALA A 297 -4.34 12.58 -5.19
N VAL A 298 -3.80 12.92 -6.37
CA VAL A 298 -4.62 13.32 -7.53
C VAL A 298 -5.29 12.09 -8.13
N ASN A 299 -4.50 11.19 -8.70
CA ASN A 299 -4.96 9.86 -9.08
C ASN A 299 -4.29 8.81 -8.19
N ALA A 300 -4.96 7.68 -7.98
CA ALA A 300 -4.38 6.55 -7.27
C ALA A 300 -4.58 5.26 -8.06
N THR A 301 -3.52 4.48 -8.21
CA THR A 301 -3.57 3.13 -8.80
C THR A 301 -2.97 2.13 -7.82
N ILE A 302 -3.76 1.14 -7.41
CA ILE A 302 -3.36 0.09 -6.47
C ILE A 302 -3.55 -1.27 -7.16
N GLY A 303 -2.51 -2.10 -7.18
CA GLY A 303 -2.62 -3.49 -7.62
C GLY A 303 -3.55 -4.27 -6.67
N GLU A 304 -3.09 -4.54 -5.46
CA GLU A 304 -3.89 -5.20 -4.42
C GLU A 304 -4.08 -4.31 -3.19
N LEU A 305 -5.33 -4.05 -2.80
CA LEU A 305 -5.69 -3.46 -1.51
C LEU A 305 -6.23 -4.56 -0.58
N SER A 306 -5.46 -4.91 0.45
CA SER A 306 -5.78 -5.98 1.38
C SER A 306 -6.01 -5.46 2.79
N PHE A 307 -7.17 -5.74 3.38
CA PHE A 307 -7.45 -5.44 4.79
C PHE A 307 -7.23 -6.67 5.66
N LYS A 308 -6.30 -6.61 6.61
CA LYS A 308 -5.96 -7.73 7.50
C LYS A 308 -6.56 -7.55 8.88
N GLY A 309 -7.40 -8.50 9.28
CA GLY A 309 -7.95 -8.58 10.63
C GLY A 309 -6.90 -9.07 11.65
N ALA A 310 -7.11 -8.72 12.92
CA ALA A 310 -6.30 -9.24 14.01
C ALA A 310 -6.82 -10.63 14.45
N ALA A 311 -5.95 -11.45 15.05
CA ALA A 311 -6.34 -12.77 15.57
C ALA A 311 -7.42 -12.69 16.67
N LEU A 312 -7.45 -11.61 17.46
CA LEU A 312 -8.27 -11.51 18.68
C LEU A 312 -9.28 -10.35 18.68
N SER A 313 -9.33 -9.52 17.63
CA SER A 313 -10.18 -8.32 17.60
C SER A 313 -10.83 -8.11 16.23
N GLY A 314 -12.16 -7.97 16.21
CA GLY A 314 -12.98 -7.75 15.02
C GLY A 314 -13.13 -6.27 14.64
N ALA A 315 -12.20 -5.42 15.06
CA ALA A 315 -12.24 -3.99 14.81
C ALA A 315 -12.26 -3.69 13.30
N THR A 316 -12.97 -2.62 12.92
CA THR A 316 -12.97 -2.12 11.54
C THR A 316 -11.55 -1.72 11.14
N LYS A 317 -11.15 -2.14 9.95
CA LYS A 317 -9.91 -1.75 9.28
C LYS A 317 -10.29 -0.79 8.18
N LYS A 318 -9.90 0.48 8.32
CA LYS A 318 -10.38 1.57 7.46
C LYS A 318 -9.25 2.23 6.69
N LEU A 319 -9.44 2.42 5.39
CA LEU A 319 -8.66 3.34 4.57
C LEU A 319 -9.56 4.50 4.13
N THR A 320 -9.22 5.71 4.53
CA THR A 320 -9.86 6.94 4.06
C THR A 320 -9.02 7.55 2.93
N ALA A 321 -9.52 7.51 1.70
CA ALA A 321 -8.81 8.02 0.53
C ALA A 321 -9.43 9.34 0.04
N THR A 322 -8.68 10.44 0.07
CA THR A 322 -9.06 11.72 -0.55
C THR A 322 -8.36 11.85 -1.89
N ILE A 323 -9.12 11.69 -2.99
CA ILE A 323 -8.61 11.58 -4.35
C ILE A 323 -9.31 12.60 -5.23
N SER A 324 -8.60 13.55 -5.85
CA SER A 324 -9.27 14.58 -6.67
C SER A 324 -9.56 14.14 -8.11
N GLY A 325 -8.90 13.10 -8.60
CA GLY A 325 -9.04 12.49 -9.92
C GLY A 325 -9.79 11.15 -9.87
N LYS A 326 -9.10 10.05 -10.20
CA LYS A 326 -9.65 8.68 -10.18
C LYS A 326 -8.89 7.76 -9.25
N LEU A 327 -9.60 6.79 -8.66
CA LEU A 327 -9.01 5.67 -7.92
C LEU A 327 -9.23 4.38 -8.70
N ASN A 328 -8.14 3.69 -9.05
CA ASN A 328 -8.17 2.38 -9.69
C ASN A 328 -7.56 1.35 -8.76
N ILE A 329 -8.33 0.31 -8.42
CA ILE A 329 -7.86 -0.83 -7.63
C ILE A 329 -8.03 -2.09 -8.48
N THR A 330 -6.98 -2.87 -8.68
CA THR A 330 -7.11 -4.12 -9.44
C THR A 330 -7.84 -5.17 -8.60
N THR A 331 -7.40 -5.38 -7.35
CA THR A 331 -7.99 -6.34 -6.41
C THR A 331 -8.24 -5.69 -5.05
N LEU A 332 -9.45 -5.80 -4.53
CA LEU A 332 -9.82 -5.46 -3.16
C LEU A 332 -10.17 -6.75 -2.40
N THR A 333 -9.52 -7.01 -1.27
CA THR A 333 -9.65 -8.30 -0.57
C THR A 333 -9.58 -8.18 0.95
N ASN A 334 -10.23 -9.13 1.63
CA ASN A 334 -10.06 -9.41 3.05
C ASN A 334 -9.55 -10.85 3.22
N PRO A 335 -8.23 -11.08 3.18
CA PRO A 335 -7.68 -12.44 3.14
C PRO A 335 -7.98 -13.20 4.43
N TYR A 336 -8.38 -14.47 4.30
CA TYR A 336 -8.73 -15.33 5.43
C TYR A 336 -7.55 -15.60 6.36
N HIS A 337 -7.86 -15.62 7.66
CA HIS A 337 -6.94 -16.01 8.70
C HIS A 337 -7.61 -17.09 9.56
N TRP A 338 -6.97 -18.26 9.66
CA TRP A 338 -7.54 -19.46 10.29
C TRP A 338 -7.91 -19.28 11.77
N ALA A 339 -7.21 -18.40 12.48
CA ALA A 339 -7.49 -18.02 13.86
C ALA A 339 -8.14 -16.63 13.99
N GLY A 340 -8.54 -16.03 12.87
CA GLY A 340 -9.08 -14.66 12.86
C GLY A 340 -10.55 -14.61 13.25
N VAL A 341 -10.93 -13.52 13.91
CA VAL A 341 -12.32 -13.12 14.07
C VAL A 341 -12.74 -12.26 12.88
N GLY A 342 -14.02 -12.32 12.54
CA GLY A 342 -14.59 -11.51 11.48
C GLY A 342 -14.58 -10.01 11.81
N PHE A 343 -14.39 -9.20 10.78
CA PHE A 343 -14.19 -7.75 10.87
C PHE A 343 -14.78 -7.03 9.66
N THR A 344 -14.82 -5.70 9.72
CA THR A 344 -15.19 -4.84 8.59
C THR A 344 -13.94 -4.28 7.93
N SER A 345 -13.81 -4.50 6.62
CA SER A 345 -12.85 -3.85 5.73
C SER A 345 -13.53 -2.65 5.09
N GLU A 346 -13.14 -1.43 5.43
CA GLU A 346 -13.80 -0.22 4.97
C GLU A 346 -12.87 0.63 4.10
N LEU A 347 -13.24 0.81 2.83
CA LEU A 347 -12.67 1.78 1.93
C LEU A 347 -13.61 2.98 1.82
N ASP A 348 -13.21 4.14 2.32
CA ASP A 348 -13.98 5.38 2.31
C ASP A 348 -13.31 6.40 1.39
N VAL A 349 -13.87 6.63 0.21
CA VAL A 349 -13.28 7.48 -0.84
C VAL A 349 -14.04 8.80 -0.93
N LYS A 350 -13.30 9.90 -0.81
CA LYS A 350 -13.80 11.28 -0.91
C LYS A 350 -13.30 11.92 -2.19
N GLU A 351 -14.12 12.81 -2.77
CA GLU A 351 -13.79 13.69 -3.90
C GLU A 351 -13.54 12.99 -5.25
N ALA A 352 -13.26 11.68 -5.27
CA ALA A 352 -12.92 10.96 -6.49
C ALA A 352 -14.05 11.08 -7.51
N SER A 353 -13.73 11.46 -8.74
CA SER A 353 -14.70 11.52 -9.84
C SER A 353 -15.26 10.14 -10.19
N GLU A 354 -14.45 9.10 -10.05
CA GLU A 354 -14.79 7.70 -10.31
C GLU A 354 -13.86 6.78 -9.50
N VAL A 355 -14.45 5.72 -8.94
CA VAL A 355 -13.72 4.62 -8.31
C VAL A 355 -13.93 3.36 -9.14
N ASN A 356 -12.83 2.79 -9.65
CA ASN A 356 -12.83 1.56 -10.42
C ASN A 356 -12.19 0.44 -9.62
N ILE A 357 -12.89 -0.69 -9.48
CA ILE A 357 -12.39 -1.89 -8.81
C ILE A 357 -12.48 -3.06 -9.80
N GLY A 358 -11.34 -3.66 -10.13
CA GLY A 358 -11.28 -4.82 -11.03
C GLY A 358 -11.91 -6.07 -10.42
N THR A 359 -11.58 -6.40 -9.18
CA THR A 359 -12.18 -7.54 -8.48
C THR A 359 -12.30 -7.28 -6.99
N ILE A 360 -13.47 -7.57 -6.42
CA ILE A 360 -13.65 -7.71 -4.98
C ILE A 360 -13.63 -9.20 -4.63
N ASN A 361 -12.66 -9.63 -3.84
CA ASN A 361 -12.59 -10.98 -3.31
C ASN A 361 -12.95 -10.97 -1.83
N HIS A 362 -14.18 -11.36 -1.52
CA HIS A 362 -14.69 -11.42 -0.16
C HIS A 362 -14.48 -12.81 0.43
N GLN A 363 -13.94 -12.89 1.64
CA GLN A 363 -13.90 -14.13 2.42
C GLN A 363 -14.69 -13.97 3.70
N ASN A 364 -15.67 -14.84 3.93
CA ASN A 364 -16.42 -14.87 5.18
C ASN A 364 -15.66 -15.59 6.30
N TYR A 365 -15.68 -14.99 7.49
CA TYR A 365 -15.13 -15.55 8.73
C TYR A 365 -16.25 -16.20 9.56
N THR A 366 -15.90 -17.06 10.51
CA THR A 366 -16.88 -17.75 11.37
C THR A 366 -17.79 -16.80 12.17
N SER A 367 -17.37 -15.56 12.43
CA SER A 367 -18.20 -14.54 13.11
C SER A 367 -18.78 -13.45 12.19
N GLY A 368 -18.69 -13.63 10.87
CA GLY A 368 -19.21 -12.72 9.86
C GLY A 368 -18.22 -11.63 9.49
N SER A 369 -18.16 -11.24 8.22
CA SER A 369 -17.21 -10.21 7.77
C SER A 369 -17.81 -9.36 6.66
N THR A 370 -17.36 -8.11 6.59
CA THR A 370 -17.89 -7.13 5.63
C THR A 370 -16.75 -6.50 4.84
N ILE A 371 -16.87 -6.43 3.52
CA ILE A 371 -16.16 -5.43 2.72
C ILE A 371 -17.15 -4.30 2.43
N ARG A 372 -16.81 -3.08 2.82
CA ARG A 372 -17.61 -1.87 2.58
C ARG A 372 -16.80 -0.90 1.73
N VAL A 373 -17.38 -0.46 0.63
CA VAL A 373 -16.86 0.61 -0.21
C VAL A 373 -17.83 1.76 -0.17
N ASN A 374 -17.38 2.91 0.33
CA ASN A 374 -18.12 4.16 0.33
C ASN A 374 -17.44 5.13 -0.66
N THR A 375 -18.22 5.74 -1.53
CA THR A 375 -17.77 6.81 -2.41
C THR A 375 -18.84 7.89 -2.56
N GLU A 376 -18.47 9.05 -3.07
CA GLU A 376 -19.40 10.13 -3.34
C GLU A 376 -19.98 10.06 -4.75
N ASN A 377 -19.14 9.70 -5.73
CA ASN A 377 -19.47 9.70 -7.15
C ASN A 377 -19.54 8.29 -7.70
N LYS A 378 -19.25 8.10 -8.99
CA LYS A 378 -19.45 6.83 -9.69
C LYS A 378 -18.56 5.72 -9.12
N LEU A 379 -19.16 4.56 -8.86
CA LEU A 379 -18.46 3.33 -8.48
C LEU A 379 -18.64 2.28 -9.57
N VAL A 380 -17.54 1.74 -10.09
CA VAL A 380 -17.53 0.65 -11.06
C VAL A 380 -16.79 -0.53 -10.47
N VAL A 381 -17.46 -1.69 -10.44
CA VAL A 381 -16.88 -2.97 -10.02
C VAL A 381 -17.01 -3.96 -11.17
N GLU A 382 -15.89 -4.45 -11.67
CA GLU A 382 -15.87 -5.39 -12.79
C GLU A 382 -16.30 -6.79 -12.32
N ASN A 383 -15.78 -7.27 -11.18
CA ASN A 383 -16.11 -8.60 -10.65
C ASN A 383 -16.25 -8.60 -9.12
N ILE A 384 -17.20 -9.38 -8.60
CA ILE A 384 -17.32 -9.70 -7.17
C ILE A 384 -17.33 -11.22 -7.01
N SER A 385 -16.46 -11.72 -6.15
CA SER A 385 -16.36 -13.13 -5.77
C SER A 385 -16.52 -13.27 -4.26
N PHE A 386 -17.46 -14.11 -3.84
CA PHE A 386 -17.52 -14.62 -2.48
C PHE A 386 -16.73 -15.94 -2.43
N SER A 387 -15.68 -16.03 -1.63
CA SER A 387 -14.84 -17.22 -1.54
C SER A 387 -15.47 -18.33 -0.68
N THR A 388 -16.31 -17.96 0.28
CA THR A 388 -16.90 -18.89 1.25
C THR A 388 -18.40 -18.66 1.41
N ASP A 389 -19.13 -19.71 1.77
CA ASP A 389 -20.53 -19.60 2.17
C ASP A 389 -20.62 -18.88 3.53
N GLY A 390 -21.74 -18.21 3.76
CA GLY A 390 -22.16 -17.81 5.09
C GLY A 390 -22.58 -19.02 5.93
N ILE A 391 -22.61 -18.85 7.24
CA ILE A 391 -23.18 -19.80 8.20
C ILE A 391 -24.24 -19.09 9.02
N SER A 392 -25.23 -19.81 9.55
CA SER A 392 -26.29 -19.19 10.35
C SER A 392 -25.70 -18.41 11.53
N GLY A 393 -25.98 -17.10 11.60
CA GLY A 393 -25.40 -16.19 12.60
C GLY A 393 -24.10 -15.51 12.16
N SER A 394 -23.56 -15.83 10.98
CA SER A 394 -22.34 -15.26 10.42
C SER A 394 -22.43 -15.18 8.89
N ASN A 395 -22.86 -14.02 8.43
CA ASN A 395 -23.07 -13.74 7.01
C ASN A 395 -21.89 -12.94 6.47
N GLY A 396 -21.41 -13.31 5.28
CA GLY A 396 -20.50 -12.49 4.50
C GLY A 396 -21.25 -11.35 3.82
N ARG A 397 -20.70 -10.14 3.85
CA ARG A 397 -21.35 -8.96 3.30
C ARG A 397 -20.40 -8.17 2.41
N VAL A 398 -20.88 -7.80 1.23
CA VAL A 398 -20.25 -6.77 0.40
C VAL A 398 -21.25 -5.61 0.31
N GLU A 399 -20.84 -4.43 0.76
CA GLU A 399 -21.65 -3.21 0.78
C GLU A 399 -21.01 -2.18 -0.15
N LEU A 400 -21.69 -1.82 -1.24
CA LEU A 400 -21.24 -0.82 -2.21
C LEU A 400 -22.14 0.40 -2.14
N ASN A 401 -21.58 1.53 -1.68
CA ASN A 401 -22.33 2.75 -1.43
C ASN A 401 -21.75 3.90 -2.23
N SER A 402 -22.59 4.56 -3.03
CA SER A 402 -22.31 5.85 -3.64
C SER A 402 -23.34 6.87 -3.17
N SER A 403 -22.93 7.99 -2.56
CA SER A 403 -23.90 8.96 -2.02
C SER A 403 -24.64 9.74 -3.12
N ASN A 404 -23.95 10.11 -4.21
CA ASN A 404 -24.50 10.94 -5.29
C ASN A 404 -24.38 10.31 -6.69
N GLY A 405 -23.62 9.22 -6.82
CA GLY A 405 -23.28 8.61 -8.11
C GLY A 405 -23.99 7.28 -8.41
N ASP A 406 -23.70 6.78 -9.60
CA ASP A 406 -24.17 5.48 -10.06
C ASP A 406 -23.25 4.36 -9.54
N VAL A 407 -23.83 3.21 -9.24
CA VAL A 407 -23.09 1.98 -8.94
C VAL A 407 -23.25 1.00 -10.11
N VAL A 408 -22.14 0.61 -10.72
CA VAL A 408 -22.09 -0.35 -11.82
C VAL A 408 -21.38 -1.60 -11.34
N VAL A 409 -22.03 -2.76 -11.45
CA VAL A 409 -21.43 -4.06 -11.15
C VAL A 409 -21.56 -4.95 -12.37
N ARG A 410 -20.45 -5.30 -13.03
CA ARG A 410 -20.54 -6.10 -14.27
C ARG A 410 -20.80 -7.57 -14.01
N ASN A 411 -20.08 -8.17 -13.07
CA ASN A 411 -20.20 -9.60 -12.81
C ASN A 411 -20.22 -9.90 -11.31
N VAL A 412 -21.16 -10.73 -10.91
CA VAL A 412 -21.18 -11.42 -9.61
C VAL A 412 -21.42 -12.89 -9.90
N VAL A 413 -20.34 -13.57 -10.29
CA VAL A 413 -20.37 -14.96 -10.77
C VAL A 413 -19.38 -15.79 -9.98
N GLY A 414 -19.73 -17.05 -9.70
CA GLY A 414 -18.86 -17.96 -8.96
C GLY A 414 -17.69 -18.48 -9.80
N CYS A 415 -16.73 -19.13 -9.12
CA CYS A 415 -15.56 -19.84 -9.66
C CYS A 415 -15.78 -20.47 -11.05
N ASN A 416 -15.23 -19.84 -12.11
CA ASN A 416 -15.22 -20.24 -13.53
C ASN A 416 -15.11 -21.77 -13.76
N GLY A 417 -16.23 -22.49 -13.71
CA GLY A 417 -16.33 -23.91 -14.07
C GLY A 417 -15.85 -24.94 -13.03
N SER A 418 -15.16 -24.55 -11.96
CA SER A 418 -14.68 -25.49 -10.91
C SER A 418 -15.75 -25.87 -9.88
N CYS A 419 -16.82 -25.08 -9.83
CA CYS A 419 -17.93 -25.22 -8.91
C CYS A 419 -19.17 -25.57 -9.74
N THR A 420 -19.78 -26.74 -9.55
CA THR A 420 -21.04 -27.09 -10.23
C THR A 420 -22.13 -26.10 -9.81
N GLY A 421 -22.43 -25.14 -10.71
CA GLY A 421 -23.43 -24.09 -10.54
C GLY A 421 -22.89 -22.82 -9.88
N GLY A 422 -22.05 -22.06 -10.60
CA GLY A 422 -21.49 -20.74 -10.25
C GLY A 422 -22.21 -20.05 -9.09
N LEU A 423 -21.56 -20.00 -7.92
CA LEU A 423 -22.26 -19.66 -6.69
C LEU A 423 -22.36 -18.15 -6.42
N GLY A 424 -22.12 -17.27 -7.42
CA GLY A 424 -22.20 -15.79 -7.34
C GLY A 424 -22.12 -15.18 -5.93
N ILE A 425 -23.23 -14.57 -5.51
CA ILE A 425 -23.53 -14.34 -4.09
C ILE A 425 -23.84 -15.71 -3.50
N ARG A 426 -22.88 -16.22 -2.70
CA ARG A 426 -22.93 -17.55 -2.10
C ARG A 426 -24.00 -17.64 -1.00
N PRO A 427 -24.40 -18.87 -0.62
CA PRO A 427 -25.37 -19.11 0.45
C PRO A 427 -25.12 -18.24 1.69
N LEU A 428 -26.19 -17.64 2.23
CA LEU A 428 -26.16 -16.80 3.44
C LEU A 428 -25.29 -15.53 3.34
N ASN A 429 -24.78 -15.19 2.16
CA ASN A 429 -24.09 -13.92 1.93
C ASN A 429 -25.04 -12.86 1.36
N ILE A 430 -24.62 -11.60 1.51
CA ILE A 430 -25.40 -10.42 1.13
C ILE A 430 -24.52 -9.51 0.27
N LEU A 431 -24.99 -9.18 -0.93
CA LEU A 431 -24.52 -8.03 -1.70
C LEU A 431 -25.54 -6.91 -1.52
N LYS A 432 -25.13 -5.82 -0.89
CA LYS A 432 -25.97 -4.63 -0.68
C LYS A 432 -25.44 -3.47 -1.50
N ILE A 433 -26.33 -2.82 -2.23
CA ILE A 433 -26.03 -1.67 -3.07
C ILE A 433 -26.86 -0.46 -2.62
N SER A 434 -26.20 0.68 -2.49
CA SER A 434 -26.84 1.99 -2.28
C SER A 434 -26.29 3.02 -3.25
N GLY A 435 -27.16 3.79 -3.89
CA GLY A 435 -26.72 4.82 -4.85
C GLY A 435 -27.84 5.51 -5.61
N LYS A 436 -27.46 6.42 -6.51
CA LYS A 436 -28.42 7.14 -7.36
C LYS A 436 -29.08 6.18 -8.34
N ASN A 437 -28.28 5.43 -9.11
CA ASN A 437 -28.73 4.36 -9.98
C ASN A 437 -27.87 3.11 -9.77
N PHE A 438 -28.41 1.95 -10.13
CA PHE A 438 -27.70 0.69 -10.19
C PHE A 438 -27.83 0.06 -11.58
N TYR A 439 -26.68 -0.35 -12.12
CA TYR A 439 -26.58 -1.09 -13.37
C TYR A 439 -25.81 -2.39 -13.14
N GLY A 440 -26.52 -3.51 -13.16
CA GLY A 440 -25.96 -4.86 -13.07
C GLY A 440 -25.79 -5.48 -14.46
N GLY A 441 -24.63 -6.09 -14.72
CA GLY A 441 -24.43 -6.97 -15.87
C GLY A 441 -25.00 -8.36 -15.61
N ASN A 442 -24.13 -9.33 -15.29
CA ASN A 442 -24.50 -10.69 -14.89
C ASN A 442 -24.39 -10.87 -13.38
N ILE A 443 -25.52 -11.02 -12.69
CA ILE A 443 -25.60 -11.12 -11.24
C ILE A 443 -26.24 -12.45 -10.84
N GLU A 444 -25.54 -13.27 -10.08
CA GLU A 444 -26.02 -14.56 -9.60
C GLU A 444 -26.22 -14.53 -8.07
N ALA A 445 -27.42 -14.86 -7.60
CA ALA A 445 -27.76 -15.03 -6.17
C ALA A 445 -28.14 -16.48 -5.90
N ILE A 446 -27.13 -17.32 -5.66
CA ILE A 446 -27.26 -18.77 -5.76
C ILE A 446 -27.02 -19.42 -4.40
N GLY A 447 -28.12 -19.64 -3.68
CA GLY A 447 -28.15 -20.43 -2.47
C GLY A 447 -27.97 -21.93 -2.72
N LEU A 448 -27.96 -22.67 -1.62
CA LEU A 448 -27.94 -24.13 -1.66
C LEU A 448 -29.27 -24.66 -2.20
N THR A 449 -29.20 -25.91 -2.61
CA THR A 449 -30.27 -26.90 -2.56
C THR A 449 -31.46 -26.55 -1.68
N THR A 450 -31.11 -26.40 -0.40
CA THR A 450 -31.93 -26.46 0.81
C THR A 450 -32.49 -25.12 1.27
N ALA A 451 -33.67 -25.17 1.91
CA ALA A 451 -34.23 -24.02 2.62
C ALA A 451 -33.24 -23.43 3.64
N GLY A 452 -33.31 -22.11 3.85
CA GLY A 452 -32.48 -21.39 4.82
C GLY A 452 -31.07 -21.01 4.33
N SER A 453 -30.78 -21.15 3.04
CA SER A 453 -29.48 -20.86 2.42
C SER A 453 -29.44 -19.52 1.65
N ASN A 454 -30.20 -18.53 2.14
CA ASN A 454 -30.57 -17.31 1.42
C ASN A 454 -29.36 -16.49 0.94
N SER A 455 -29.14 -16.48 -0.38
CA SER A 455 -28.22 -15.56 -1.05
C SER A 455 -28.97 -14.28 -1.40
N THR A 456 -28.50 -13.12 -0.91
CA THR A 456 -29.30 -11.88 -0.98
C THR A 456 -28.64 -10.82 -1.84
N LEU A 457 -29.38 -10.33 -2.84
CA LEU A 457 -29.13 -9.06 -3.50
C LEU A 457 -30.07 -7.99 -2.94
N ASP A 458 -29.51 -6.99 -2.26
CA ASP A 458 -30.25 -5.91 -1.64
C ASP A 458 -30.00 -4.58 -2.35
N LEU A 459 -31.04 -4.10 -3.05
CA LEU A 459 -31.06 -2.83 -3.80
C LEU A 459 -31.97 -1.79 -3.15
N THR A 460 -32.36 -1.98 -1.88
CA THR A 460 -33.26 -1.05 -1.17
C THR A 460 -32.64 0.33 -0.96
N GLY A 461 -31.31 0.43 -1.03
CA GLY A 461 -30.58 1.70 -0.96
C GLY A 461 -30.47 2.44 -2.30
N VAL A 462 -31.04 1.92 -3.39
CA VAL A 462 -30.97 2.56 -4.71
C VAL A 462 -32.20 3.42 -4.96
N MET A 463 -32.00 4.72 -5.15
CA MET A 463 -33.11 5.69 -5.24
C MET A 463 -33.76 5.76 -6.62
N GLY A 464 -32.95 5.67 -7.68
CA GLY A 464 -33.38 5.77 -9.06
C GLY A 464 -33.45 4.42 -9.77
N THR A 465 -32.86 4.38 -10.96
CA THR A 465 -32.90 3.23 -11.87
C THR A 465 -32.23 2.02 -11.23
N LYS A 466 -32.90 0.86 -11.33
CA LYS A 466 -32.34 -0.45 -10.98
C LYS A 466 -32.46 -1.33 -12.21
N PHE A 467 -31.40 -1.39 -12.99
CA PHE A 467 -31.36 -2.19 -14.22
C PHE A 467 -30.40 -3.37 -14.03
N ILE A 468 -30.82 -4.57 -14.41
CA ILE A 468 -29.97 -5.77 -14.43
C ILE A 468 -30.12 -6.46 -15.78
N ASP A 469 -29.01 -6.72 -16.47
CA ASP A 469 -29.06 -7.40 -17.77
C ASP A 469 -29.37 -8.90 -17.61
N ILE A 470 -28.65 -9.58 -16.72
CA ILE A 470 -28.90 -10.99 -16.38
C ILE A 470 -28.93 -11.12 -14.85
N PHE A 471 -30.05 -11.58 -14.32
CA PHE A 471 -30.18 -11.92 -12.92
C PHE A 471 -30.55 -13.39 -12.79
N SER A 472 -29.72 -14.16 -12.10
CA SER A 472 -29.99 -15.58 -11.82
C SER A 472 -30.18 -15.81 -10.34
N ILE A 473 -31.18 -16.61 -9.95
CA ILE A 473 -31.51 -16.83 -8.54
C ILE A 473 -31.84 -18.30 -8.23
N ARG A 474 -31.40 -18.80 -7.08
CA ARG A 474 -31.80 -20.08 -6.48
C ARG A 474 -31.83 -19.97 -4.98
N SER A 475 -32.94 -20.35 -4.33
CA SER A 475 -33.08 -20.23 -2.87
C SER A 475 -32.59 -18.86 -2.35
N GLY A 476 -32.80 -17.82 -3.14
CA GLY A 476 -32.20 -16.51 -2.97
C GLY A 476 -33.25 -15.44 -2.69
N THR A 477 -32.79 -14.23 -2.39
CA THR A 477 -33.66 -13.07 -2.15
C THR A 477 -33.19 -11.87 -2.94
N LEU A 478 -34.10 -11.31 -3.74
CA LEU A 478 -33.98 -9.97 -4.32
C LEU A 478 -34.79 -8.98 -3.48
N LYS A 479 -34.15 -7.92 -2.99
CA LYS A 479 -34.83 -6.80 -2.35
C LYS A 479 -34.76 -5.57 -3.24
N ALA A 480 -35.81 -5.31 -4.01
CA ALA A 480 -35.86 -4.18 -4.93
C ALA A 480 -37.30 -3.71 -5.20
N SER A 481 -37.46 -2.41 -5.47
CA SER A 481 -38.67 -1.78 -6.02
C SER A 481 -38.35 -1.09 -7.34
N ASP A 482 -39.32 -0.95 -8.24
CA ASP A 482 -39.22 -0.18 -9.48
C ASP A 482 -38.01 -0.60 -10.34
N PHE A 483 -37.86 -1.91 -10.55
CA PHE A 483 -36.70 -2.48 -11.23
C PHE A 483 -37.01 -2.87 -12.68
N HIS A 484 -35.96 -2.95 -13.48
CA HIS A 484 -35.94 -3.55 -14.81
C HIS A 484 -34.93 -4.69 -14.81
N ILE A 485 -35.39 -5.92 -15.05
CA ILE A 485 -34.50 -7.06 -15.32
C ILE A 485 -34.69 -7.50 -16.78
N ASN A 486 -33.62 -7.52 -17.57
CA ASN A 486 -33.70 -7.94 -18.95
C ASN A 486 -33.88 -9.47 -19.04
N ASN A 487 -32.99 -10.25 -18.44
CA ASN A 487 -33.09 -11.71 -18.36
C ASN A 487 -33.11 -12.15 -16.90
N PHE A 488 -34.25 -12.69 -16.45
CA PHE A 488 -34.41 -13.23 -15.11
C PHE A 488 -34.46 -14.76 -15.18
N VAL A 489 -33.44 -15.43 -14.67
CA VAL A 489 -33.34 -16.89 -14.61
C VAL A 489 -33.60 -17.38 -13.19
N VAL A 490 -34.58 -18.27 -13.04
CA VAL A 490 -34.85 -18.94 -11.77
C VAL A 490 -34.39 -20.39 -11.91
N TYR A 491 -33.32 -20.72 -11.19
CA TYR A 491 -32.80 -22.07 -11.12
C TYR A 491 -33.60 -22.93 -10.14
N LYS A 492 -33.59 -24.23 -10.39
CA LYS A 492 -34.30 -25.21 -9.58
C LYS A 492 -33.66 -25.44 -8.22
N GLY A 493 -34.47 -25.73 -7.22
CA GLY A 493 -34.03 -26.09 -5.87
C GLY A 493 -35.13 -26.81 -5.11
N ASN A 494 -34.84 -27.27 -3.89
CA ASN A 494 -35.86 -27.84 -3.01
C ASN A 494 -36.55 -26.74 -2.15
N SER A 495 -36.25 -25.49 -2.45
CA SER A 495 -36.77 -24.29 -1.80
C SER A 495 -37.13 -23.23 -2.84
N TYR A 496 -37.62 -22.08 -2.38
CA TYR A 496 -38.11 -21.02 -3.24
C TYR A 496 -37.21 -19.78 -3.19
N SER A 497 -37.16 -19.08 -4.32
CA SER A 497 -36.56 -17.76 -4.43
C SER A 497 -37.61 -16.68 -4.15
N VAL A 498 -37.19 -15.51 -3.67
CA VAL A 498 -38.11 -14.45 -3.23
C VAL A 498 -37.74 -13.09 -3.80
N VAL A 499 -38.75 -12.35 -4.25
CA VAL A 499 -38.70 -10.89 -4.38
C VAL A 499 -39.44 -10.28 -3.20
N ASP A 500 -38.68 -9.75 -2.24
CA ASP A 500 -39.15 -9.52 -0.86
C ASP A 500 -39.53 -8.06 -0.56
N GLN A 501 -39.70 -7.23 -1.59
CA GLN A 501 -40.08 -5.83 -1.44
C GLN A 501 -41.35 -5.53 -2.24
N ASN A 502 -42.02 -4.43 -1.89
CA ASN A 502 -43.06 -3.90 -2.76
C ASN A 502 -42.41 -3.50 -4.08
N ILE A 503 -42.81 -4.15 -5.17
CA ILE A 503 -42.14 -3.99 -6.46
C ILE A 503 -42.45 -2.66 -7.15
N GLY A 504 -43.41 -1.88 -6.65
CA GLY A 504 -43.87 -0.64 -7.31
C GLY A 504 -44.31 -0.91 -8.75
N LYS A 505 -43.65 -0.25 -9.71
CA LYS A 505 -43.80 -0.45 -11.16
C LYS A 505 -42.55 -1.10 -11.72
N SER A 506 -42.57 -2.43 -11.87
CA SER A 506 -41.41 -3.19 -12.32
C SER A 506 -41.63 -3.84 -13.69
N PHE A 507 -40.53 -4.15 -14.36
CA PHE A 507 -40.50 -4.78 -15.68
C PHE A 507 -39.47 -5.91 -15.73
N ILE A 508 -39.87 -7.03 -16.31
CA ILE A 508 -38.99 -8.17 -16.61
C ILE A 508 -39.15 -8.49 -18.09
N ASN A 509 -38.10 -8.32 -18.90
CA ASN A 509 -38.22 -8.62 -20.33
C ASN A 509 -38.40 -10.14 -20.56
N TYR A 510 -37.54 -10.97 -20.00
CA TYR A 510 -37.60 -12.42 -20.15
C TYR A 510 -37.49 -13.13 -18.79
N LEU A 511 -38.53 -13.83 -18.37
CA LEU A 511 -38.50 -14.73 -17.20
C LEU A 511 -38.32 -16.18 -17.66
N SER A 512 -37.21 -16.79 -17.28
CA SER A 512 -36.85 -18.18 -17.57
C SER A 512 -36.89 -19.03 -16.32
N MET A 513 -37.65 -20.12 -16.35
CA MET A 513 -37.68 -21.10 -15.27
C MET A 513 -36.91 -22.36 -15.69
N GLU A 514 -35.99 -22.83 -14.86
CA GLU A 514 -35.23 -24.06 -15.13
C GLU A 514 -36.13 -25.31 -15.04
N LEU A 515 -35.82 -26.33 -15.84
CA LEU A 515 -36.51 -27.63 -15.81
C LEU A 515 -36.09 -28.44 -14.57
N GLY A 516 -37.05 -28.76 -13.69
CA GLY A 516 -36.83 -29.69 -12.59
C GLY A 516 -36.99 -31.15 -12.99
N THR A 517 -36.64 -32.04 -12.07
CA THR A 517 -36.77 -33.51 -12.23
C THR A 517 -37.92 -34.10 -11.40
N SER A 518 -38.49 -33.33 -10.48
CA SER A 518 -39.61 -33.68 -9.60
C SER A 518 -40.37 -32.43 -9.14
N ASP A 519 -41.69 -32.53 -9.06
CA ASP A 519 -42.59 -31.48 -8.56
C ASP A 519 -42.55 -31.27 -7.04
N THR A 520 -41.91 -32.18 -6.30
CA THR A 520 -41.81 -32.15 -4.83
C THR A 520 -40.38 -32.04 -4.31
N ALA A 521 -39.36 -32.18 -5.18
CA ALA A 521 -37.95 -32.26 -4.75
C ALA A 521 -37.03 -31.19 -5.37
N ASP A 522 -37.25 -30.74 -6.62
CA ASP A 522 -36.34 -29.81 -7.29
C ASP A 522 -37.03 -28.91 -8.34
N GLY A 523 -38.05 -28.15 -7.91
CA GLY A 523 -38.73 -27.17 -8.77
C GLY A 523 -38.02 -25.83 -8.86
N ALA A 524 -38.26 -25.07 -9.94
CA ALA A 524 -37.91 -23.66 -10.00
C ALA A 524 -39.09 -22.85 -9.41
N ASP A 525 -38.93 -22.33 -8.19
CA ASP A 525 -39.98 -21.59 -7.47
C ASP A 525 -39.55 -20.14 -7.23
N ILE A 526 -40.37 -19.19 -7.68
CA ILE A 526 -40.20 -17.75 -7.44
C ILE A 526 -41.47 -17.14 -6.85
N ARG A 527 -41.31 -16.39 -5.76
CA ARG A 527 -42.41 -15.77 -5.01
C ARG A 527 -42.22 -14.27 -4.86
N PHE A 528 -43.26 -13.51 -5.18
CA PHE A 528 -43.30 -12.07 -5.00
C PHE A 528 -44.12 -11.76 -3.74
N THR A 529 -43.44 -11.55 -2.61
CA THR A 529 -44.07 -11.50 -1.28
C THR A 529 -44.46 -10.09 -0.83
N GLY A 530 -43.82 -9.05 -1.41
CA GLY A 530 -44.02 -7.67 -0.99
C GLY A 530 -45.23 -6.94 -1.61
N GLY A 531 -45.89 -7.53 -2.61
CA GLY A 531 -46.96 -6.88 -3.39
C GLY A 531 -46.44 -5.84 -4.39
N GLY A 532 -47.34 -5.05 -4.99
CA GLY A 532 -46.96 -4.02 -5.96
C GLY A 532 -48.11 -3.42 -6.76
N GLU A 533 -47.81 -2.38 -7.53
CA GLU A 533 -48.80 -1.75 -8.42
C GLU A 533 -48.92 -2.55 -9.71
N ILE A 534 -47.81 -2.75 -10.43
CA ILE A 534 -47.80 -3.46 -11.71
C ILE A 534 -46.47 -4.18 -11.96
N LEU A 535 -46.58 -5.42 -12.44
CA LEU A 535 -45.44 -6.17 -12.96
C LEU A 535 -45.67 -6.48 -14.43
N ASN A 536 -44.79 -5.95 -15.28
CA ASN A 536 -44.87 -6.14 -16.72
C ASN A 536 -43.84 -7.19 -17.17
N PHE A 537 -44.27 -8.10 -18.04
CA PHE A 537 -43.44 -9.08 -18.70
C PHE A 537 -43.55 -8.95 -20.21
N ASN A 538 -42.43 -9.07 -20.93
CA ASN A 538 -42.51 -9.36 -22.36
C ASN A 538 -42.71 -10.87 -22.57
N VAL A 539 -41.91 -11.72 -21.91
CA VAL A 539 -42.06 -13.17 -22.00
C VAL A 539 -41.95 -13.85 -20.63
N ILE A 540 -42.84 -14.81 -20.38
CA ILE A 540 -42.71 -15.81 -19.31
C ILE A 540 -42.54 -17.18 -19.98
N ASP A 541 -41.41 -17.86 -19.73
CA ASP A 541 -41.14 -19.25 -20.14
C ASP A 541 -41.12 -20.16 -18.90
N ALA A 542 -42.27 -20.76 -18.60
CA ALA A 542 -42.46 -21.66 -17.47
C ALA A 542 -42.46 -23.13 -17.95
N ARG A 543 -41.48 -23.90 -17.45
CA ARG A 543 -41.21 -25.30 -17.81
C ARG A 543 -41.80 -26.27 -16.79
N PRO A 544 -41.82 -27.59 -17.05
CA PRO A 544 -42.27 -28.56 -16.05
C PRO A 544 -41.62 -28.31 -14.69
N THR A 545 -42.42 -28.42 -13.63
CA THR A 545 -42.03 -28.16 -12.22
C THR A 545 -41.62 -26.71 -11.92
N SER A 546 -42.15 -25.74 -12.69
CA SER A 546 -42.03 -24.31 -12.37
C SER A 546 -43.19 -23.83 -11.51
N PHE A 547 -42.89 -23.00 -10.52
CA PHE A 547 -43.85 -22.37 -9.62
C PHE A 547 -43.63 -20.86 -9.61
N ILE A 548 -44.61 -20.10 -10.06
CA ILE A 548 -44.54 -18.64 -10.13
C ILE A 548 -45.68 -18.06 -9.30
N HIS A 549 -45.36 -17.42 -8.18
CA HIS A 549 -46.37 -16.90 -7.25
C HIS A 549 -46.31 -15.37 -7.16
N MET A 550 -47.31 -14.70 -7.75
CA MET A 550 -47.48 -13.24 -7.75
C MET A 550 -48.33 -12.71 -6.59
N SER A 551 -48.42 -13.49 -5.52
CA SER A 551 -49.24 -13.22 -4.34
C SER A 551 -48.39 -13.29 -3.09
N GLY A 552 -48.29 -12.18 -2.36
CA GLY A 552 -47.77 -12.20 -0.99
C GLY A 552 -48.79 -12.78 -0.01
N ASP A 553 -48.57 -12.57 1.29
CA ASP A 553 -49.61 -12.84 2.29
C ASP A 553 -50.92 -12.13 1.93
N LYS A 554 -52.08 -12.60 2.42
CA LYS A 554 -53.42 -12.11 2.03
C LYS A 554 -53.60 -10.57 2.01
N ALA A 555 -52.75 -9.81 2.70
CA ALA A 555 -52.74 -8.34 2.73
C ALA A 555 -51.83 -7.65 1.69
N LYS A 556 -50.85 -8.33 1.08
CA LYS A 556 -49.86 -7.77 0.14
C LYS A 556 -49.95 -8.46 -1.21
N LYS A 557 -50.42 -7.73 -2.23
CA LYS A 557 -50.68 -8.27 -3.57
C LYS A 557 -50.11 -7.38 -4.66
N ILE A 558 -49.76 -7.99 -5.79
CA ILE A 558 -49.51 -7.25 -7.02
C ILE A 558 -50.86 -6.96 -7.66
N ASN A 559 -51.20 -5.68 -7.87
CA ASN A 559 -52.53 -5.32 -8.36
C ASN A 559 -52.75 -5.78 -9.80
N TYR A 560 -51.74 -5.66 -10.66
CA TYR A 560 -51.80 -6.05 -12.08
C TYR A 560 -50.53 -6.75 -12.54
N VAL A 561 -50.70 -7.84 -13.28
CA VAL A 561 -49.62 -8.53 -14.00
C VAL A 561 -49.93 -8.46 -15.48
N ASN A 562 -49.07 -7.79 -16.24
CA ASN A 562 -49.19 -7.69 -17.69
C ASN A 562 -48.16 -8.59 -18.34
N THR A 563 -48.54 -9.37 -19.34
CA THR A 563 -47.59 -10.22 -20.04
C THR A 563 -47.91 -10.26 -21.53
N ASN A 564 -46.92 -9.97 -22.39
CA ASN A 564 -47.12 -10.07 -23.82
C ASN A 564 -47.26 -11.55 -24.24
N ILE A 565 -46.29 -12.41 -23.90
CA ILE A 565 -46.34 -13.85 -24.20
C ILE A 565 -46.09 -14.68 -22.95
N MET A 566 -47.01 -15.59 -22.63
CA MET A 566 -46.82 -16.61 -21.61
C MET A 566 -46.78 -18.00 -22.25
N ASN A 567 -45.61 -18.64 -22.20
CA ASN A 567 -45.43 -20.05 -22.52
C ASN A 567 -45.42 -20.85 -21.23
N ILE A 568 -46.35 -21.80 -21.10
CA ILE A 568 -46.52 -22.57 -19.88
C ILE A 568 -46.66 -24.07 -20.20
N LYS A 569 -45.89 -24.89 -19.50
CA LYS A 569 -45.83 -26.35 -19.72
C LYS A 569 -45.65 -27.09 -18.41
N GLU A 570 -46.69 -27.78 -17.92
CA GLU A 570 -46.68 -28.53 -16.64
C GLU A 570 -46.17 -27.70 -15.45
N ALA A 571 -46.63 -26.45 -15.37
CA ALA A 571 -46.21 -25.46 -14.38
C ALA A 571 -47.43 -24.83 -13.67
N GLU A 572 -47.17 -24.27 -12.49
CA GLU A 572 -48.15 -23.50 -11.72
C GLU A 572 -47.80 -22.01 -11.75
N VAL A 573 -48.75 -21.20 -12.20
CA VAL A 573 -48.64 -19.74 -12.21
C VAL A 573 -49.83 -19.15 -11.48
N ASN A 574 -49.57 -18.56 -10.32
CA ASN A 574 -50.55 -17.92 -9.46
C ASN A 574 -50.46 -16.40 -9.63
N LEU A 575 -51.53 -15.84 -10.18
CA LEU A 575 -51.69 -14.44 -10.53
C LEU A 575 -52.83 -13.82 -9.73
N HIS A 576 -52.82 -12.51 -9.57
CA HIS A 576 -53.98 -11.79 -9.03
C HIS A 576 -54.89 -11.33 -10.17
N ASN A 577 -54.68 -10.13 -10.72
CA ASN A 577 -55.33 -9.71 -11.96
C ASN A 577 -54.31 -9.78 -13.09
N GLY A 578 -54.59 -10.60 -14.10
CA GLY A 578 -53.68 -10.84 -15.22
C GLY A 578 -54.24 -10.33 -16.54
N ILE A 579 -53.42 -9.58 -17.28
CA ILE A 579 -53.72 -9.08 -18.63
C ILE A 579 -52.66 -9.65 -19.59
N PHE A 580 -53.12 -10.36 -20.62
CA PHE A 580 -52.27 -11.10 -21.54
C PHE A 580 -52.57 -10.75 -22.99
N ASN A 581 -51.55 -10.68 -23.84
CA ASN A 581 -51.79 -10.73 -25.29
C ASN A 581 -51.95 -12.19 -25.74
N THR A 582 -50.94 -13.01 -25.46
CA THR A 582 -50.90 -14.42 -25.86
C THR A 582 -50.58 -15.34 -24.68
N ILE A 583 -51.40 -16.38 -24.49
CA ILE A 583 -51.13 -17.53 -23.61
C ILE A 583 -51.04 -18.79 -24.46
N VAL A 584 -49.91 -19.48 -24.38
CA VAL A 584 -49.69 -20.79 -25.00
C VAL A 584 -49.44 -21.82 -23.91
N SER A 585 -50.46 -22.64 -23.65
CA SER A 585 -50.39 -23.77 -22.72
C SER A 585 -50.16 -25.06 -23.50
N GLN A 586 -49.04 -25.73 -23.22
CA GLN A 586 -48.65 -26.97 -23.87
C GLN A 586 -48.53 -28.11 -22.86
N LYS A 587 -48.78 -29.33 -23.34
CA LYS A 587 -48.46 -30.55 -22.61
C LYS A 587 -46.95 -30.75 -22.51
N GLY A 588 -46.48 -31.20 -21.35
CA GLY A 588 -45.13 -31.72 -21.18
C GLY A 588 -44.93 -33.09 -21.80
N GLN A 589 -43.68 -33.46 -22.05
CA GLN A 589 -43.32 -34.85 -22.42
C GLN A 589 -42.98 -35.68 -21.16
N THR A 590 -43.16 -35.10 -19.97
CA THR A 590 -42.58 -35.57 -18.72
C THR A 590 -43.65 -36.22 -17.84
N ALA A 591 -43.40 -37.44 -17.36
CA ALA A 591 -44.32 -38.15 -16.45
C ALA A 591 -44.30 -37.59 -15.01
N ILE A 592 -43.51 -36.55 -14.76
CA ILE A 592 -43.01 -36.14 -13.43
C ILE A 592 -43.73 -34.94 -12.81
N ALA A 593 -44.63 -34.27 -13.54
CA ALA A 593 -45.29 -33.05 -13.08
C ALA A 593 -46.83 -33.12 -13.19
N SER A 594 -47.50 -32.32 -12.36
CA SER A 594 -48.95 -32.12 -12.36
C SER A 594 -49.43 -31.32 -13.59
N ASN A 595 -50.74 -31.24 -13.82
CA ASN A 595 -51.30 -30.49 -14.94
C ASN A 595 -50.95 -29.00 -14.82
N THR A 596 -50.79 -28.33 -15.96
CA THR A 596 -50.64 -26.86 -16.02
C THR A 596 -51.78 -26.17 -15.26
N LYS A 597 -51.45 -25.23 -14.37
CA LYS A 597 -52.42 -24.49 -13.55
C LYS A 597 -52.15 -22.99 -13.63
N ILE A 598 -53.17 -22.24 -14.03
CA ILE A 598 -53.19 -20.77 -13.99
C ILE A 598 -54.31 -20.35 -13.04
N VAL A 599 -53.97 -19.63 -11.98
CA VAL A 599 -54.96 -19.07 -11.02
C VAL A 599 -54.95 -17.56 -11.14
N ALA A 600 -56.11 -16.95 -11.32
CA ALA A 600 -56.28 -15.50 -11.35
C ALA A 600 -57.66 -15.10 -10.80
N ASN A 601 -57.76 -13.94 -10.16
CA ASN A 601 -59.02 -13.30 -9.79
C ASN A 601 -59.76 -12.74 -11.01
N ALA A 602 -59.00 -12.19 -11.95
CA ALA A 602 -59.48 -11.72 -13.24
C ALA A 602 -58.43 -12.02 -14.30
N LEU A 603 -58.87 -12.56 -15.45
CA LEU A 603 -58.02 -12.91 -16.57
C LEU A 603 -58.56 -12.26 -17.85
N ASN A 604 -57.78 -11.38 -18.46
CA ASN A 604 -58.09 -10.77 -19.76
C ASN A 604 -57.05 -11.20 -20.80
N VAL A 605 -57.49 -11.75 -21.93
CA VAL A 605 -56.63 -12.19 -23.04
C VAL A 605 -57.02 -11.43 -24.30
N ASN A 606 -56.11 -10.59 -24.80
CA ASN A 606 -56.40 -9.64 -25.87
C ASN A 606 -56.32 -10.26 -27.27
N GLU A 607 -55.43 -11.24 -27.49
CA GLU A 607 -55.15 -11.78 -28.84
C GLU A 607 -55.38 -13.29 -28.95
N LEU A 608 -54.63 -14.10 -28.19
CA LEU A 608 -54.62 -15.56 -28.35
C LEU A 608 -54.63 -16.31 -27.02
N LEU A 609 -55.61 -17.20 -26.87
CA LEU A 609 -55.61 -18.25 -25.86
C LEU A 609 -55.51 -19.61 -26.57
N HIS A 610 -54.34 -20.25 -26.49
CA HIS A 610 -54.11 -21.57 -27.08
C HIS A 610 -53.85 -22.59 -25.96
N ILE A 611 -54.80 -23.50 -25.77
CA ILE A 611 -54.74 -24.59 -24.78
C ILE A 611 -54.65 -25.92 -25.54
N LYS A 612 -53.50 -26.60 -25.48
CA LYS A 612 -53.27 -27.87 -26.19
C LYS A 612 -53.12 -29.03 -25.21
N ASP A 613 -54.04 -30.01 -25.27
CA ASP A 613 -54.02 -31.29 -24.55
C ASP A 613 -53.62 -31.21 -23.06
N SER A 614 -54.21 -30.25 -22.34
CA SER A 614 -53.86 -29.96 -20.93
C SER A 614 -54.57 -30.85 -19.89
N SER A 615 -55.32 -31.88 -20.30
CA SER A 615 -55.93 -32.87 -19.38
C SER A 615 -55.25 -34.24 -19.50
N LYS A 616 -54.69 -34.74 -18.39
CA LYS A 616 -54.54 -36.20 -18.17
C LYS A 616 -55.94 -36.75 -17.87
N HIS A 617 -56.48 -37.52 -18.81
CA HIS A 617 -57.75 -38.30 -18.77
C HIS A 617 -59.04 -37.58 -19.22
N SER A 618 -59.53 -38.03 -20.39
CA SER A 618 -60.87 -38.58 -20.53
C SER A 618 -61.05 -39.81 -19.65
#